data_AF-A0A2E9KWZ1-F1
#
_entry.id   AF-A0A2E9KWZ1-F1
#
_cell.length_a   1.000
_cell.length_b   1.000
_cell.length_c   1.000
_cell.angle_alpha   90.00
_cell.angle_beta   90.00
_cell.angle_gamma   90.00
#
_symmetry.space_group_name_H-M   'P 1'
#
loop_
_entity.id
_entity.type
_entity.pdbx_description
1 polymer ?
#
loop_
_entity_poly.entity_id
_entity_poly.type
_entity_poly.pdbx_seq_one_letter_code
_entity_poly.pdbx_strand_id
1 'polypeptide(L)'
;MYNYEVETFIKRLVIGGAVFVFICGLISLYLNDIESKRKKNNIVVNSFIEEEVYKDKEKTISLLTGSDKVKKYNSSYLLPVLSANYLFQLEELDGSLIMLENVSEPESDLLNDLIFSLKSKVYAKKGMCNQSLQSFRKISFYNSITTNTKSYLRRCLKEEGV
;
A
#
# COMPACT_ATOMS: atom_id res chain seq x y z
N MET A 1 41.02 -40.50 29.07
CA MET A 1 41.03 -39.44 28.04
C MET A 1 39.75 -39.45 27.18
N TYR A 2 39.20 -40.62 26.83
CA TYR A 2 37.97 -40.75 26.01
C TYR A 2 36.69 -40.14 26.61
N ASN A 3 36.47 -40.20 27.93
CA ASN A 3 35.23 -39.69 28.54
C ASN A 3 35.08 -38.17 28.49
N TYR A 4 36.20 -37.42 28.46
CA TYR A 4 36.17 -35.95 28.49
C TYR A 4 35.72 -35.35 27.15
N GLU A 5 36.13 -35.95 26.03
CA GLU A 5 35.74 -35.49 24.69
C GLU A 5 34.26 -35.75 24.42
N VAL A 6 33.74 -36.90 24.85
CA VAL A 6 32.31 -37.24 24.71
C VAL A 6 31.43 -36.32 25.55
N GLU A 7 31.82 -36.03 26.80
CA GLU A 7 31.08 -35.11 27.67
C GLU A 7 31.06 -33.67 27.12
N THR A 8 32.17 -33.23 26.53
CA THR A 8 32.28 -31.90 25.91
C THR A 8 31.44 -31.79 24.64
N PHE A 9 31.36 -32.87 23.85
CA PHE A 9 30.52 -32.94 22.66
C PHE A 9 29.03 -32.91 23.01
N ILE A 10 28.61 -33.69 24.01
CA ILE A 10 27.21 -33.71 24.49
C ILE A 10 26.80 -32.33 25.02
N LYS A 11 27.65 -31.67 25.83
CA LYS A 11 27.37 -30.31 26.33
C LYS A 11 27.18 -29.30 25.20
N ARG A 12 28.00 -29.35 24.14
CA ARG A 12 27.84 -28.46 22.97
C ARG A 12 26.56 -28.72 22.19
N LEU A 13 26.13 -29.97 22.10
CA LEU A 13 24.88 -30.36 21.44
C LEU A 13 23.65 -29.86 22.20
N VAL A 14 23.66 -29.99 23.53
CA VAL A 14 22.59 -29.47 24.40
C VAL A 14 22.52 -27.95 24.35
N ILE A 15 23.66 -27.26 24.41
CA ILE A 15 23.71 -25.79 24.31
C ILE A 15 23.25 -25.33 22.93
N GLY A 16 23.70 -25.99 21.85
CA GLY A 16 23.28 -25.68 20.49
C GLY A 16 21.78 -25.88 20.28
N GLY A 17 21.20 -26.96 20.83
CA GLY A 17 19.77 -27.21 20.82
C GLY A 17 18.97 -26.14 21.57
N ALA A 18 19.44 -25.72 22.75
CA ALA A 18 18.80 -24.66 23.53
C ALA A 18 18.79 -23.31 22.80
N VAL A 19 19.90 -22.95 22.14
CA VAL A 19 20.00 -21.72 21.33
C VAL A 19 19.04 -21.77 20.14
N PHE A 20 18.93 -22.91 19.46
CA PHE A 20 18.03 -23.08 18.33
C PHE A 20 16.57 -22.90 18.72
N VAL A 21 16.13 -23.53 19.82
CA VAL A 21 14.76 -23.38 20.35
C VAL A 21 14.48 -21.92 20.73
N PHE A 22 15.45 -21.23 21.33
CA PHE A 22 15.31 -19.81 21.69
C PHE A 22 15.11 -18.92 20.46
N ILE A 23 15.89 -19.12 19.40
CA ILE A 23 15.77 -18.37 18.14
C ILE A 23 14.40 -18.65 17.49
N CYS A 24 13.96 -19.90 17.43
CA CYS A 24 12.64 -20.25 16.89
C CYS A 24 11.49 -19.63 17.70
N GLY A 25 11.63 -19.54 19.03
CA GLY A 25 10.68 -18.85 19.90
C GLY A 25 10.57 -17.35 19.60
N LEU A 26 11.71 -16.68 19.40
CA LEU A 26 11.74 -15.25 19.03
C LEU A 26 11.11 -15.00 17.65
N ILE A 27 11.40 -15.86 16.67
CA ILE A 27 10.79 -15.77 15.32
C ILE A 27 9.28 -15.96 15.41
N SER A 28 8.81 -16.93 16.20
CA SER A 28 7.38 -17.19 16.38
C SER A 28 6.67 -16.02 17.06
N LEU A 29 7.29 -15.40 18.08
CA LEU A 29 6.78 -14.18 18.71
C LEU A 29 6.72 -13.00 17.73
N TYR A 30 7.75 -12.84 16.89
CA TYR A 30 7.80 -11.79 15.87
C TYR A 30 6.72 -11.97 14.80
N LEU A 31 6.53 -13.19 14.30
CA LEU A 31 5.47 -13.51 13.34
C LEU A 31 4.07 -13.32 13.95
N ASN A 32 3.89 -13.69 15.22
CA ASN A 32 2.63 -13.50 15.92
C ASN A 32 2.33 -12.01 16.18
N ASP A 33 3.35 -11.18 16.45
CA ASP A 33 3.19 -9.72 16.55
C ASP A 33 2.79 -9.11 15.19
N ILE A 34 3.36 -9.57 14.09
CA ILE A 34 2.96 -9.17 12.73
C ILE A 34 1.51 -9.58 12.43
N GLU A 35 1.13 -10.80 12.79
CA GLU A 35 -0.24 -11.30 12.56
C GLU A 35 -1.27 -10.58 13.43
N SER A 36 -0.93 -10.31 14.70
CA SER A 36 -1.72 -9.49 15.63
C SER A 36 -1.91 -8.07 15.11
N LYS A 37 -0.84 -7.43 14.60
CA LYS A 37 -0.91 -6.11 13.96
C LYS A 37 -1.76 -6.13 12.69
N ARG A 38 -1.66 -7.17 11.86
CA ARG A 38 -2.54 -7.36 10.69
C ARG A 38 -3.99 -7.52 11.10
N LYS A 39 -4.32 -8.31 12.12
CA LYS A 39 -5.69 -8.47 12.62
C LYS A 39 -6.26 -7.15 13.15
N LYS A 40 -5.47 -6.39 13.92
CA LYS A 40 -5.88 -5.04 14.38
C LYS A 40 -6.11 -4.08 13.21
N ASN A 41 -5.22 -4.06 12.21
CA ASN A 41 -5.40 -3.21 11.04
C ASN A 41 -6.62 -3.62 10.20
N ASN A 42 -6.88 -4.91 10.03
CA ASN A 42 -8.06 -5.40 9.33
C ASN A 42 -9.35 -5.06 10.06
N ILE A 43 -9.36 -5.06 11.40
CA ILE A 43 -10.52 -4.63 12.18
C ILE A 43 -10.77 -3.13 11.98
N VAL A 44 -9.71 -2.31 11.99
CA VAL A 44 -9.81 -0.87 11.76
C VAL A 44 -10.28 -0.57 10.33
N VAL A 45 -9.73 -1.25 9.33
CA VAL A 45 -10.14 -1.09 7.92
C VAL A 45 -11.56 -1.58 7.70
N ASN A 46 -11.96 -2.73 8.28
CA ASN A 46 -13.34 -3.19 8.19
C ASN A 46 -14.31 -2.24 8.90
N SER A 47 -13.95 -1.67 10.05
CA SER A 47 -14.80 -0.68 10.71
C SER A 47 -14.93 0.60 9.88
N PHE A 48 -13.85 1.04 9.20
CA PHE A 48 -13.91 2.16 8.25
C PHE A 48 -14.83 1.90 7.05
N ILE A 49 -14.94 0.65 6.60
CA ILE A 49 -15.78 0.23 5.47
C ILE A 49 -17.23 0.05 5.92
N GLU A 50 -17.48 -0.63 7.06
CA GLU A 50 -18.81 -0.87 7.61
C GLU A 50 -19.49 0.42 8.11
N GLU A 51 -18.74 1.36 8.71
CA GLU A 51 -19.30 2.64 9.18
C GLU A 51 -19.46 3.69 8.06
N GLU A 52 -19.21 3.33 6.79
CA GLU A 52 -19.26 4.23 5.62
C GLU A 52 -18.53 5.57 5.81
N VAL A 53 -17.47 5.59 6.63
CA VAL A 53 -16.78 6.82 7.06
C VAL A 53 -16.22 7.62 5.87
N TYR A 54 -15.97 6.96 4.75
CA TYR A 54 -15.59 7.58 3.48
C TYR A 54 -16.65 8.56 2.92
N LYS A 55 -17.91 8.53 3.39
CA LYS A 55 -18.95 9.50 3.02
C LYS A 55 -18.90 10.79 3.85
N ASP A 56 -18.18 10.81 4.97
CA ASP A 56 -18.10 11.95 5.88
C ASP A 56 -16.85 12.80 5.61
N LYS A 57 -17.07 13.97 5.00
CA LYS A 57 -16.04 14.88 4.51
C LYS A 57 -15.17 15.47 5.64
N GLU A 58 -15.76 15.81 6.78
CA GLU A 58 -15.02 16.39 7.92
C GLU A 58 -14.17 15.35 8.65
N LYS A 59 -14.71 14.13 8.82
CA LYS A 59 -14.01 13.04 9.49
C LYS A 59 -12.81 12.56 8.66
N THR A 60 -12.94 12.54 7.33
CA THR A 60 -11.83 12.23 6.40
C THR A 60 -10.72 13.28 6.47
N ILE A 61 -11.06 14.58 6.54
CA ILE A 61 -10.09 15.66 6.72
C ILE A 61 -9.36 15.55 8.07
N SER A 62 -10.07 15.17 9.15
CA SER A 62 -9.46 14.96 10.46
C SER A 62 -8.48 13.77 10.50
N LEU A 63 -8.78 12.70 9.74
CA LEU A 63 -7.88 11.54 9.56
C LEU A 63 -6.65 11.91 8.72
N LEU A 64 -6.82 12.78 7.71
CA LEU A 64 -5.74 13.37 6.93
C LEU A 64 -4.82 14.26 7.77
N THR A 65 -5.37 15.09 8.66
CA THR A 65 -4.56 15.95 9.56
C THR A 65 -3.88 15.17 10.69
N GLY A 66 -4.46 14.05 11.14
CA GLY A 66 -3.81 13.12 12.07
C GLY A 66 -2.67 12.30 11.45
N SER A 67 -2.66 12.14 10.12
CA SER A 67 -1.70 11.31 9.38
C SER A 67 -0.28 11.88 9.36
N ASP A 68 -0.09 13.18 9.56
CA ASP A 68 1.25 13.80 9.63
C ASP A 68 2.11 13.25 10.78
N LYS A 69 1.48 12.66 11.80
CA LYS A 69 2.16 12.07 12.97
C LYS A 69 2.61 10.60 12.76
N VAL A 70 2.23 9.96 11.64
CA VAL A 70 2.46 8.51 11.40
C VAL A 70 3.45 8.28 10.25
N LYS A 71 4.53 9.07 10.19
CA LYS A 71 5.59 8.91 9.16
C LYS A 71 6.47 7.67 9.32
N LYS A 72 6.26 6.83 10.34
CA LYS A 72 7.18 5.73 10.69
C LYS A 72 6.70 4.32 10.33
N TYR A 73 5.50 4.18 9.76
CA TYR A 73 4.99 2.89 9.28
C TYR A 73 4.28 3.05 7.93
N ASN A 74 4.38 2.03 7.07
CA ASN A 74 3.92 1.92 5.67
C ASN A 74 2.43 2.27 5.37
N SER A 75 1.69 2.90 6.29
CA SER A 75 0.35 3.46 6.09
C SER A 75 0.35 4.82 5.38
N SER A 76 1.52 5.42 5.13
CA SER A 76 1.67 6.75 4.53
C SER A 76 1.17 6.85 3.09
N TYR A 77 1.08 5.73 2.36
CA TYR A 77 0.74 5.74 0.93
C TYR A 77 -0.71 5.40 0.65
N LEU A 78 -1.31 4.53 1.46
CA LEU A 78 -2.68 4.07 1.24
C LEU A 78 -3.69 5.20 1.46
N LEU A 79 -3.50 6.01 2.51
CA LEU A 79 -4.40 7.12 2.83
C LEU A 79 -4.44 8.19 1.72
N PRO A 80 -3.31 8.68 1.19
CA PRO A 80 -3.31 9.59 0.03
C PRO A 80 -3.95 8.96 -1.21
N VAL A 81 -3.69 7.69 -1.51
CA VAL A 81 -4.26 7.02 -2.69
C VAL A 81 -5.77 6.86 -2.56
N LEU A 82 -6.27 6.47 -1.38
CA LEU A 82 -7.72 6.40 -1.11
C LEU A 82 -8.38 7.78 -1.18
N SER A 83 -7.75 8.79 -0.59
CA SER A 83 -8.25 10.16 -0.59
C SER A 83 -8.29 10.72 -2.02
N ALA A 84 -7.24 10.48 -2.81
CA ALA A 84 -7.20 10.84 -4.22
C ALA A 84 -8.31 10.15 -5.03
N ASN A 85 -8.58 8.87 -4.74
CA ASN A 85 -9.63 8.13 -5.43
C ASN A 85 -11.02 8.67 -5.08
N TYR A 86 -11.24 9.03 -3.82
CA TYR A 86 -12.47 9.67 -3.38
C TYR A 86 -12.67 11.03 -4.07
N LEU A 87 -11.65 11.89 -4.09
CA LEU A 87 -11.70 13.19 -4.79
C LEU A 87 -11.96 13.02 -6.29
N PHE A 88 -11.37 12.01 -6.92
CA PHE A 88 -11.67 11.67 -8.31
C PHE A 88 -13.14 11.29 -8.54
N GLN A 89 -13.75 10.53 -7.62
CA GLN A 89 -15.17 10.17 -7.70
C GLN A 89 -16.10 11.39 -7.54
N LEU A 90 -15.68 12.39 -6.78
CA LEU A 90 -16.38 13.67 -6.62
C LEU A 90 -16.14 14.65 -7.77
N GLU A 91 -15.37 14.27 -8.79
CA GLU A 91 -14.90 15.14 -9.88
C GLU A 91 -14.02 16.33 -9.43
N GLU A 92 -13.45 16.27 -8.22
CA GLU A 92 -12.45 17.20 -7.68
C GLU A 92 -11.05 16.83 -8.20
N LEU A 93 -10.85 16.97 -9.52
CA LEU A 93 -9.70 16.41 -10.24
C LEU A 93 -8.35 17.02 -9.81
N ASP A 94 -8.30 18.32 -9.53
CA ASP A 94 -7.07 18.98 -9.07
C ASP A 94 -6.66 18.51 -7.67
N GLY A 95 -7.64 18.41 -6.75
CA GLY A 95 -7.40 17.87 -5.41
C GLY A 95 -6.91 16.42 -5.46
N SER A 96 -7.47 15.60 -6.36
CA SER A 96 -7.02 14.22 -6.57
C SER A 96 -5.55 14.15 -7.00
N LEU A 97 -5.12 14.98 -7.97
CA LEU A 97 -3.73 15.01 -8.42
C LEU A 97 -2.76 15.45 -7.32
N ILE A 98 -3.08 16.52 -6.59
CA ILE A 98 -2.24 17.01 -5.49
C ILE A 98 -1.98 15.92 -4.46
N MET A 99 -3.00 15.13 -4.11
CA MET A 99 -2.84 14.00 -3.18
C MET A 99 -1.90 12.91 -3.73
N LEU A 100 -1.87 12.70 -5.05
CA LEU A 100 -1.02 11.69 -5.71
C LEU A 100 0.40 12.17 -6.03
N GLU A 101 0.63 13.48 -6.09
CA GLU A 101 1.97 14.07 -6.27
C GLU A 101 2.79 14.00 -4.98
N ASN A 102 2.12 14.06 -3.82
CA ASN A 102 2.74 13.94 -2.50
C ASN A 102 3.11 12.50 -2.11
N VAL A 103 2.76 11.51 -2.94
CA VAL A 103 3.11 10.11 -2.72
C VAL A 103 4.49 9.82 -3.33
N SER A 104 5.50 9.62 -2.48
CA SER A 104 6.80 9.11 -2.93
C SER A 104 6.68 7.67 -3.43
N GLU A 105 7.55 7.27 -4.36
CA GLU A 105 7.51 5.96 -5.05
C GLU A 105 7.43 4.79 -4.05
N PRO A 106 6.28 4.13 -3.88
CA PRO A 106 6.16 3.01 -2.98
C PRO A 106 6.88 1.77 -3.53
N GLU A 107 7.41 0.92 -2.65
CA GLU A 107 8.05 -0.35 -3.04
C GLU A 107 7.04 -1.39 -3.58
N SER A 108 5.74 -1.18 -3.36
CA SER A 108 4.69 -2.12 -3.77
C SER A 108 4.29 -1.91 -5.23
N ASP A 109 4.52 -2.93 -6.06
CA ASP A 109 4.08 -2.97 -7.47
C ASP A 109 2.59 -2.67 -7.63
N LEU A 110 1.76 -3.24 -6.74
CA LEU A 110 0.31 -3.00 -6.76
C LEU A 110 -0.01 -1.53 -6.50
N LEU A 111 0.68 -0.93 -5.54
CA LEU A 111 0.42 0.46 -5.17
C LEU A 111 0.93 1.42 -6.26
N ASN A 112 2.07 1.12 -6.88
CA ASN A 112 2.57 1.85 -8.05
C ASN A 112 1.56 1.82 -9.20
N ASP A 113 1.09 0.63 -9.57
CA ASP A 113 0.09 0.47 -10.64
C ASP A 113 -1.21 1.23 -10.31
N LEU A 114 -1.66 1.21 -9.05
CA LEU A 114 -2.85 1.96 -8.61
C LEU A 114 -2.64 3.49 -8.71
N ILE A 115 -1.49 4.00 -8.27
CA ILE A 115 -1.14 5.43 -8.36
C ILE A 115 -1.12 5.87 -9.82
N PHE A 116 -0.40 5.15 -10.69
CA PHE A 116 -0.31 5.50 -12.10
C PHE A 116 -1.64 5.34 -12.84
N SER A 117 -2.44 4.33 -12.49
CA SER A 117 -3.84 4.21 -12.93
C SER A 117 -4.63 5.45 -12.58
N LEU A 118 -4.59 5.89 -11.33
CA LEU A 118 -5.42 7.01 -10.88
C LEU A 118 -4.94 8.33 -11.50
N LYS A 119 -3.62 8.59 -11.56
CA LYS A 119 -3.06 9.73 -12.31
C LYS A 119 -3.52 9.73 -13.77
N SER A 120 -3.43 8.58 -14.44
CA SER A 120 -3.87 8.43 -15.84
C SER A 120 -5.34 8.76 -16.02
N LYS A 121 -6.22 8.26 -15.15
CA LYS A 121 -7.67 8.54 -15.17
C LYS A 121 -7.98 10.02 -14.92
N VAL A 122 -7.30 10.64 -13.96
CA VAL A 122 -7.49 12.05 -13.63
C VAL A 122 -7.07 12.92 -14.82
N TYR A 123 -5.88 12.71 -15.38
CA TYR A 123 -5.44 13.44 -16.58
C TYR A 123 -6.38 13.23 -17.75
N ALA A 124 -6.89 12.01 -17.96
CA ALA A 124 -7.85 11.73 -19.03
C ALA A 124 -9.16 12.53 -18.84
N LYS A 125 -9.68 12.57 -17.61
CA LYS A 125 -10.89 13.35 -17.27
C LYS A 125 -10.68 14.86 -17.42
N LYS A 126 -9.44 15.35 -17.26
CA LYS A 126 -9.06 16.75 -17.50
C LYS A 126 -8.79 17.08 -18.98
N GLY A 127 -8.90 16.12 -19.90
CA GLY A 127 -8.55 16.32 -21.31
C GLY A 127 -7.05 16.45 -21.58
N MET A 128 -6.21 16.00 -20.65
CA MET A 128 -4.75 16.02 -20.75
C MET A 128 -4.24 14.66 -21.24
N CYS A 129 -4.56 14.27 -22.48
CA CYS A 129 -4.40 12.87 -22.90
C CYS A 129 -2.94 12.43 -23.00
N ASN A 130 -2.01 13.35 -23.31
CA ASN A 130 -0.58 13.06 -23.32
C ASN A 130 -0.04 12.68 -21.94
N GLN A 131 -0.40 13.43 -20.89
CA GLN A 131 -0.03 13.11 -19.51
C GLN A 131 -0.73 11.83 -19.03
N SER A 132 -1.97 11.62 -19.47
CA SER A 132 -2.70 10.37 -19.24
C SER A 132 -1.97 9.17 -19.82
N LEU A 133 -1.49 9.27 -21.06
CA LEU A 133 -0.73 8.25 -21.77
C LEU A 133 0.63 7.98 -21.09
N GLN A 134 1.34 9.03 -20.70
CA GLN A 134 2.61 8.89 -19.97
C GLN A 134 2.42 8.13 -18.65
N SER A 135 1.37 8.44 -17.90
CA SER A 135 1.04 7.72 -16.66
C SER A 135 0.61 6.28 -16.94
N PHE A 136 -0.22 6.06 -17.97
CA PHE A 136 -0.68 4.73 -18.36
C PHE A 136 0.48 3.78 -18.72
N ARG A 137 1.51 4.28 -19.41
CA ARG A 137 2.69 3.48 -19.80
C ARG A 137 3.51 2.99 -18.60
N LYS A 138 3.32 3.56 -17.41
CA LYS A 138 3.99 3.14 -16.18
C LYS A 138 3.25 2.02 -15.42
N ILE A 139 2.06 1.60 -15.89
CA ILE A 139 1.32 0.47 -15.32
C ILE A 139 1.84 -0.81 -15.96
N SER A 140 2.52 -1.66 -15.19
CA SER A 140 3.29 -2.78 -15.75
C SER A 140 2.95 -4.16 -15.19
N PHE A 141 2.35 -4.27 -14.01
CA PHE A 141 2.27 -5.55 -13.30
C PHE A 141 0.88 -6.18 -13.36
N TYR A 142 -0.20 -5.41 -13.24
CA TYR A 142 -1.55 -5.93 -13.08
C TYR A 142 -2.44 -5.61 -14.29
N ASN A 143 -2.70 -6.62 -15.12
CA ASN A 143 -3.52 -6.48 -16.33
C ASN A 143 -4.96 -5.99 -16.05
N SER A 144 -5.53 -6.32 -14.88
CA SER A 144 -6.84 -5.82 -14.46
C SER A 144 -6.85 -4.29 -14.31
N ILE A 145 -5.80 -3.74 -13.69
CA ILE A 145 -5.61 -2.29 -13.52
C ILE A 145 -5.38 -1.62 -14.88
N THR A 146 -4.53 -2.20 -15.73
CA THR A 146 -4.29 -1.72 -17.10
C THR A 146 -5.58 -1.66 -17.91
N THR A 147 -6.36 -2.74 -17.91
CA THR A 147 -7.61 -2.83 -18.67
C THR A 147 -8.64 -1.80 -18.20
N ASN A 148 -8.80 -1.65 -16.88
CA ASN A 148 -9.70 -0.67 -16.30
C ASN A 148 -9.29 0.78 -16.61
N THR A 149 -7.99 1.07 -16.64
CA THR A 149 -7.46 2.42 -16.95
C THR A 149 -7.57 2.74 -18.44
N LYS A 150 -7.38 1.74 -19.31
CA LYS A 150 -7.36 1.91 -20.77
C LYS A 150 -8.65 2.49 -21.34
N SER A 151 -9.80 2.25 -20.72
CA SER A 151 -11.08 2.81 -21.16
C SER A 151 -11.11 4.34 -21.08
N TYR A 152 -10.54 4.92 -20.02
CA TYR A 152 -10.44 6.36 -19.82
C TYR A 152 -9.50 7.00 -20.83
N LEU A 153 -8.32 6.41 -21.03
CA LEU A 153 -7.35 6.89 -22.01
C LEU A 153 -7.92 6.86 -23.43
N ARG A 154 -8.57 5.75 -23.82
CA ARG A 154 -9.20 5.63 -25.14
C ARG A 154 -10.26 6.70 -25.37
N ARG A 155 -11.07 7.01 -24.36
CA ARG A 155 -12.08 8.06 -24.46
C ARG A 155 -11.42 9.43 -24.66
N CYS A 156 -10.40 9.73 -23.87
CA CYS A 156 -9.63 10.98 -23.99
C CYS A 156 -9.05 11.15 -25.40
N LEU A 157 -8.33 10.13 -25.91
CA LEU A 157 -7.71 10.21 -27.25
C LEU A 157 -8.74 10.40 -28.37
N LYS A 158 -9.90 9.73 -28.28
CA LYS A 158 -10.99 9.92 -29.23
C LYS A 158 -11.59 11.33 -29.18
N GLU A 159 -11.70 11.92 -27.99
CA GLU A 159 -12.19 13.28 -27.78
C GLU A 159 -11.18 14.34 -28.29
N GLU A 160 -9.88 14.04 -28.24
CA GLU A 160 -8.82 14.85 -28.86
C GLU A 160 -8.72 14.72 -30.39
N GLY A 161 -9.48 13.81 -31.02
CA GLY A 161 -9.46 13.59 -32.47
C GLY A 161 -8.29 12.74 -32.98
N VAL A 162 -7.72 11.88 -32.11
CA VAL A 162 -6.66 10.90 -32.43
C VAL A 162 -7.22 9.48 -32.53
#